data_AF-A0A7Y2VH31-F1
#
_entry.id   AF-A0A7Y2VH31-F1
#
_cell.length_a   1.000
_cell.length_b   1.000
_cell.length_c   1.000
_cell.angle_alpha   90.00
_cell.angle_beta   90.00
_cell.angle_gamma   90.00
#
_symmetry.space_group_name_H-M   'P 1'
#
loop_
_entity.id
_entity.type
_entity.pdbx_description
1 polymer ?
#
loop_
_entity_poly.entity_id
_entity_poly.type
_entity_poly.pdbx_seq_one_letter_code
_entity_poly.pdbx_strand_id
1 'polypeptide(L)'
;GHKKFVANSGLIVHPDYRKRGLAKKIKKAIFELSRKKFPDAKIFGITTGLAVMKMNYELGYKPVTFSELTDDPEFWKGCQTCKNFDVLTRTEHKMCLCTGMLFDPNDKTKIKKTKGQAKSLQSLKKLKGNLFTKKESK
;
A
#
# COMPACT_ATOMS: atom_id res chain seq x y z
N GLY A 1 14.79 -16.43 10.64
CA GLY A 1 13.44 -15.89 10.89
C GLY A 1 12.53 -16.24 9.74
N HIS A 2 11.38 -16.87 9.98
CA HIS A 2 10.39 -17.16 8.91
C HIS A 2 8.93 -16.78 9.27
N LYS A 3 8.70 -16.16 10.43
CA LYS A 3 7.34 -15.81 10.90
C LYS A 3 7.19 -14.34 11.33
N LYS A 4 8.24 -13.53 11.17
CA LYS A 4 8.25 -12.12 11.60
C LYS A 4 7.72 -11.18 10.54
N PHE A 5 7.88 -11.53 9.26
CA PHE A 5 7.55 -10.65 8.15
C PHE A 5 6.83 -11.38 7.01
N VAL A 6 6.00 -10.65 6.29
CA VAL A 6 5.38 -11.04 5.02
C VAL A 6 5.71 -9.97 3.98
N ALA A 7 6.21 -10.40 2.83
CA ALA A 7 6.42 -9.55 1.67
C ALA A 7 5.75 -10.19 0.44
N ASN A 8 5.33 -9.35 -0.51
CA ASN A 8 4.72 -9.79 -1.76
C ASN A 8 5.56 -9.28 -2.92
N SER A 9 6.17 -10.18 -3.70
CA SER A 9 7.22 -9.85 -4.69
C SER A 9 6.76 -8.93 -5.83
N GLY A 10 5.50 -9.00 -6.25
CA GLY A 10 4.99 -8.14 -7.33
C GLY A 10 3.47 -8.17 -7.46
N LEU A 11 2.92 -7.07 -7.99
CA LEU A 11 1.52 -6.95 -8.37
C LEU A 11 1.46 -6.36 -9.78
N ILE A 12 0.94 -7.15 -10.72
CA ILE A 12 0.83 -6.75 -12.13
C ILE A 12 -0.65 -6.75 -12.49
N VAL A 13 -1.09 -5.67 -13.15
CA VAL A 13 -2.44 -5.58 -13.72
C VAL A 13 -2.30 -5.38 -15.22
N HIS A 14 -3.01 -6.21 -15.99
CA HIS A 14 -3.07 -6.11 -17.44
C HIS A 14 -3.49 -4.69 -17.88
N PRO A 15 -2.87 -4.09 -18.91
CA PRO A 15 -3.11 -2.71 -19.32
C PRO A 15 -4.58 -2.29 -19.38
N ASP A 16 -5.43 -3.13 -19.96
CA ASP A 16 -6.87 -2.85 -20.16
C ASP A 16 -7.66 -2.66 -18.86
N TYR A 17 -7.16 -3.19 -17.75
CA TYR A 17 -7.80 -3.14 -16.43
C TYR A 17 -7.15 -2.12 -15.49
N ARG A 18 -6.12 -1.38 -15.96
CA ARG A 18 -5.49 -0.31 -15.18
C ARG A 18 -6.43 0.89 -15.05
N LYS A 19 -6.17 1.75 -14.06
CA LYS A 19 -6.97 2.95 -13.75
C LYS A 19 -8.45 2.69 -13.37
N ARG A 20 -8.89 1.43 -13.30
CA ARG A 20 -10.24 1.01 -12.83
C ARG A 20 -10.28 0.60 -11.34
N GLY A 21 -9.19 0.84 -10.60
CA GLY A 21 -9.06 0.47 -9.19
C GLY A 21 -8.80 -1.02 -8.91
N LEU A 22 -8.57 -1.84 -9.95
CA LEU A 22 -8.34 -3.29 -9.78
C LEU A 22 -7.11 -3.60 -8.93
N ALA A 23 -5.99 -2.89 -9.14
CA ALA A 23 -4.77 -3.06 -8.34
C ALA A 23 -5.02 -2.85 -6.83
N LYS A 24 -5.85 -1.86 -6.48
CA LYS A 24 -6.24 -1.58 -5.10
C LYS A 24 -7.07 -2.72 -4.50
N LYS A 25 -8.01 -3.28 -5.26
CA LYS A 25 -8.80 -4.45 -4.84
C LYS A 25 -7.92 -5.67 -4.59
N ILE A 26 -7.00 -5.97 -5.52
CA ILE A 26 -6.04 -7.08 -5.40
C ILE A 26 -5.15 -6.87 -4.17
N LYS A 27 -4.53 -5.70 -4.03
CA LYS A 27 -3.64 -5.40 -2.89
C LYS A 27 -4.37 -5.50 -1.55
N LYS A 28 -5.63 -5.03 -1.48
CA LYS A 28 -6.47 -5.17 -0.27
C LYS A 28 -6.75 -6.63 0.06
N ALA A 29 -7.18 -7.43 -0.91
CA ALA A 29 -7.47 -8.85 -0.70
C ALA A 29 -6.23 -9.63 -0.24
N ILE A 30 -5.07 -9.36 -0.85
CA ILE A 30 -3.79 -9.94 -0.44
C ILE A 30 -3.43 -9.51 0.99
N PHE A 31 -3.58 -8.23 1.32
CA PHE A 31 -3.31 -7.73 2.66
C PHE A 31 -4.19 -8.42 3.71
N GLU A 32 -5.50 -8.50 3.49
CA GLU A 32 -6.44 -9.19 4.38
C GLU A 32 -6.09 -10.67 4.54
N LEU A 33 -5.71 -11.34 3.44
CA LEU A 33 -5.26 -12.73 3.48
C LEU A 33 -3.96 -12.89 4.30
N SER A 34 -2.99 -12.00 4.11
CA SER A 34 -1.74 -11.98 4.89
C SER A 34 -2.02 -11.77 6.38
N ARG A 35 -2.92 -10.84 6.73
CA ARG A 35 -3.35 -10.61 8.11
C ARG A 35 -4.05 -11.83 8.73
N LYS A 36 -4.83 -12.58 7.95
CA LYS A 36 -5.49 -13.80 8.41
C LYS A 36 -4.50 -14.96 8.62
N LYS A 37 -3.57 -15.16 7.69
CA LYS A 37 -2.59 -16.27 7.75
C LYS A 37 -1.46 -16.01 8.74
N PHE A 38 -1.05 -14.75 8.88
CA PHE A 38 0.11 -14.34 9.69
C PHE A 38 -0.26 -13.11 10.55
N PRO A 39 -1.11 -13.30 11.58
CA PRO A 39 -1.67 -12.19 12.38
C PRO A 39 -0.61 -11.39 13.13
N ASP A 40 0.52 -11.99 13.52
CA ASP A 40 1.56 -11.30 14.28
C ASP A 40 2.70 -10.79 13.39
N ALA A 41 2.70 -11.16 12.10
CA ALA A 41 3.74 -10.75 11.18
C ALA A 41 3.55 -9.30 10.73
N LYS A 42 4.68 -8.59 10.64
CA LYS A 42 4.76 -7.32 9.94
C LYS A 42 4.63 -7.55 8.44
N ILE A 43 4.02 -6.62 7.72
CA ILE A 43 3.89 -6.72 6.26
C ILE A 43 4.65 -5.56 5.63
N PHE A 44 5.55 -5.84 4.70
CA PHE A 44 6.38 -4.79 4.12
C PHE A 44 6.52 -4.91 2.61
N GLY A 45 7.02 -3.83 2.02
CA GLY A 45 7.40 -3.80 0.61
C GLY A 45 8.18 -2.54 0.29
N ILE A 46 8.80 -2.55 -0.88
CA ILE A 46 9.56 -1.41 -1.42
C ILE A 46 8.90 -0.92 -2.70
N THR A 47 8.97 0.38 -2.98
CA THR A 47 8.44 0.94 -4.24
C THR A 47 9.08 2.27 -4.62
N THR A 48 9.13 2.57 -5.91
CA THR A 48 9.40 3.94 -6.42
C THR A 48 8.12 4.66 -6.86
N GLY A 49 6.97 3.95 -6.91
CA GLY A 49 5.76 4.42 -7.55
C GLY A 49 4.78 5.07 -6.58
N LEU A 50 4.40 6.34 -6.85
CA LEU A 50 3.42 7.07 -6.06
C LEU A 50 2.06 6.36 -5.93
N ALA A 51 1.62 5.67 -6.99
CA ALA A 51 0.37 4.90 -6.95
C ALA A 51 0.43 3.77 -5.90
N VAL A 52 1.56 3.08 -5.79
CA VAL A 52 1.78 2.01 -4.80
C VAL A 52 1.88 2.61 -3.41
N MET A 53 2.61 3.72 -3.24
CA MET A 53 2.68 4.42 -1.95
C MET A 53 1.31 4.82 -1.43
N LYS A 54 0.45 5.44 -2.28
CA LYS A 54 -0.92 5.81 -1.89
C LYS A 54 -1.75 4.60 -1.46
N MET A 55 -1.69 3.50 -2.20
CA MET A 55 -2.40 2.26 -1.83
C MET A 55 -1.88 1.69 -0.50
N ASN A 56 -0.58 1.71 -0.26
CA ASN A 56 0.03 1.23 0.97
C ASN A 56 -0.38 2.12 2.17
N TYR A 57 -0.38 3.45 2.03
CA TYR A 57 -0.85 4.36 3.08
C TYR A 57 -2.31 4.11 3.48
N GLU A 58 -3.20 3.86 2.51
CA GLU A 58 -4.60 3.53 2.78
C GLU A 58 -4.75 2.23 3.59
N LEU A 59 -3.80 1.31 3.48
CA LEU A 59 -3.73 0.05 4.23
C LEU A 59 -2.97 0.20 5.56
N GLY A 60 -2.49 1.40 5.90
CA GLY A 60 -1.82 1.70 7.16
C GLY A 60 -0.31 1.45 7.17
N TYR A 61 0.31 1.28 6.01
CA TYR A 61 1.77 1.19 5.92
C TYR A 61 2.39 2.57 6.19
N LYS A 62 3.58 2.56 6.77
CA LYS A 62 4.38 3.75 7.07
C LYS A 62 5.74 3.65 6.38
N PRO A 63 6.30 4.79 5.92
CA PRO A 63 7.66 4.79 5.40
C PRO A 63 8.63 4.44 6.53
N VAL A 64 9.60 3.59 6.23
CA VAL A 64 10.66 3.15 7.15
C VAL A 64 11.99 3.03 6.41
N THR A 65 13.08 2.95 7.16
CA THR A 65 14.41 2.65 6.60
C THR A 65 14.53 1.18 6.23
N PHE A 66 15.48 0.81 5.35
CA PHE A 66 15.61 -0.60 4.93
C PHE A 66 16.08 -1.51 6.07
N SER A 67 16.85 -0.97 7.01
CA SER A 67 17.26 -1.65 8.25
C SER A 67 16.07 -2.13 9.09
N GLU A 68 14.88 -1.55 8.91
CA GLU A 68 13.65 -1.95 9.61
C GLU A 68 12.83 -3.01 8.86
N LEU A 69 13.18 -3.31 7.60
CA LEU A 69 12.43 -4.23 6.75
C LEU A 69 12.85 -5.69 6.98
N THR A 70 14.07 -6.03 6.59
CA THR A 70 14.62 -7.39 6.68
C THR A 70 16.12 -7.40 6.40
N ASP A 71 16.82 -8.33 7.02
CA ASP A 71 18.20 -8.71 6.75
C ASP A 71 18.29 -9.96 5.85
N ASP A 72 17.17 -10.49 5.36
CA ASP A 72 17.10 -11.72 4.57
C ASP A 72 17.70 -11.51 3.16
N PRO A 73 18.84 -12.16 2.84
CA PRO A 73 19.45 -12.05 1.52
C PRO A 73 18.55 -12.53 0.39
N GLU A 74 17.65 -13.50 0.66
CA GLU A 74 16.74 -14.06 -0.34
C GLU A 74 15.71 -13.02 -0.80
N PHE A 75 15.26 -12.14 0.10
CA PHE A 75 14.42 -11.02 -0.29
C PHE A 75 15.16 -10.07 -1.25
N TRP A 76 16.42 -9.74 -0.93
CA TRP A 76 17.23 -8.81 -1.72
C TRP A 76 17.61 -9.35 -3.10
N LYS A 77 17.68 -10.68 -3.27
CA LYS A 77 17.82 -11.30 -4.60
C LYS A 77 16.71 -10.90 -5.56
N GLY A 78 15.50 -10.63 -5.06
CA GLY A 78 14.39 -10.13 -5.86
C GLY A 78 14.66 -8.78 -6.53
N CYS A 79 15.65 -8.02 -6.06
CA CYS A 79 16.06 -6.75 -6.64
C CYS A 79 17.15 -6.88 -7.72
N GLN A 80 17.71 -8.07 -7.98
CA GLN A 80 18.85 -8.25 -8.91
C GLN A 80 18.58 -7.78 -10.34
N THR A 81 17.34 -7.86 -10.79
CA THR A 81 16.93 -7.40 -12.14
C THR A 81 16.53 -5.92 -12.16
N CYS A 82 16.55 -5.24 -11.02
CA CYS A 82 16.24 -3.81 -10.93
C CYS A 82 17.42 -3.00 -11.46
N LYS A 83 17.13 -1.99 -12.28
CA LYS A 83 18.13 -1.04 -12.79
C LYS A 83 18.94 -0.29 -11.71
N ASN A 84 18.48 -0.30 -10.46
CA ASN A 84 19.12 0.37 -9.32
C ASN A 84 19.81 -0.63 -8.36
N PHE A 85 20.03 -1.88 -8.80
CA PHE A 85 20.61 -2.91 -7.95
C PHE A 85 22.03 -2.54 -7.49
N ASP A 86 22.78 -1.80 -8.30
CA ASP A 86 24.11 -1.26 -7.96
C ASP A 86 24.08 -0.30 -6.75
N VAL A 87 23.01 0.49 -6.60
CA VAL A 87 22.84 1.40 -5.46
C VAL A 87 22.56 0.58 -4.20
N LEU A 88 21.71 -0.44 -4.32
CA LEU A 88 21.38 -1.33 -3.22
C LEU A 88 22.62 -2.07 -2.72
N THR A 89 23.46 -2.58 -3.62
CA THR A 89 24.67 -3.33 -3.25
C THR A 89 25.74 -2.44 -2.64
N ARG A 90 26.05 -1.27 -3.22
CA ARG A 90 27.09 -0.37 -2.66
C ARG A 90 26.73 0.17 -1.27
N THR A 91 25.45 0.24 -0.97
CA THR A 91 24.95 0.71 0.32
C THR A 91 24.67 -0.43 1.30
N GLU A 92 25.12 -1.64 0.97
CA GLU A 92 24.97 -2.83 1.82
C GLU A 92 23.51 -3.10 2.21
N HIS A 93 22.57 -2.86 1.28
CA HIS A 93 21.13 -3.01 1.49
C HIS A 93 20.53 -2.07 2.54
N LYS A 94 21.26 -1.03 2.97
CA LYS A 94 20.77 -0.04 3.95
C LYS A 94 19.88 1.04 3.32
N MET A 95 19.98 1.25 2.00
CA MET A 95 19.15 2.20 1.27
C MET A 95 19.08 1.90 -0.24
N CYS A 96 18.07 2.44 -0.92
CA CYS A 96 17.95 2.44 -2.38
C CYS A 96 17.04 3.61 -2.78
N LEU A 97 16.87 3.83 -4.09
CA LEU A 97 15.87 4.78 -4.61
C LEU A 97 14.42 4.36 -4.30
N CYS A 98 14.20 3.09 -3.95
CA CYS A 98 12.89 2.61 -3.51
C CYS A 98 12.63 3.09 -2.07
N THR A 99 11.39 3.50 -1.79
CA THR A 99 10.91 3.76 -0.43
C THR A 99 10.49 2.45 0.22
N GLY A 100 11.05 2.17 1.39
CA GLY A 100 10.60 1.07 2.26
C GLY A 100 9.31 1.44 2.97
N MET A 101 8.33 0.54 2.96
CA MET A 101 7.06 0.76 3.65
C MET A 101 6.68 -0.47 4.48
N LEU A 102 6.28 -0.25 5.73
CA LEU A 102 6.00 -1.27 6.72
C LEU A 102 4.62 -1.08 7.35
N PHE A 103 3.86 -2.15 7.43
CA PHE A 103 2.70 -2.29 8.30
C PHE A 103 3.10 -3.16 9.49
N ASP A 104 2.94 -2.63 10.71
CA ASP A 104 3.14 -3.37 11.94
C ASP A 104 1.79 -3.54 12.66
N PRO A 105 1.32 -4.79 12.89
CA PRO A 105 0.06 -5.02 13.57
C PRO A 105 0.01 -4.59 15.04
N ASN A 106 1.18 -4.49 15.67
CA ASN A 106 1.33 -4.12 17.08
C ASN A 106 1.58 -2.62 17.27
N ASP A 107 1.64 -1.86 16.19
CA ASP A 107 1.85 -0.43 16.26
C ASP A 107 0.64 0.29 16.88
N LYS A 108 0.85 0.83 18.08
CA LYS A 108 -0.16 1.56 18.85
C LYS A 108 -0.46 2.94 18.27
N THR A 109 0.36 3.43 17.33
CA THR A 109 0.16 4.71 16.66
C THR A 109 -0.80 4.55 15.47
N LYS A 110 -2.04 4.14 15.74
CA LYS A 110 -3.09 4.11 14.71
C LYS A 110 -3.30 5.53 14.18
N ILE A 111 -3.05 5.73 12.89
CA ILE A 111 -3.45 6.94 12.18
C ILE A 111 -4.97 7.04 12.32
N LYS A 112 -5.45 7.96 13.16
CA LYS A 112 -6.87 8.29 13.25
C LYS A 112 -7.32 8.64 11.84
N LYS A 113 -8.21 7.85 11.24
CA LYS A 113 -8.88 8.26 9.99
C LYS A 113 -9.45 9.66 10.24
N THR A 114 -8.90 10.65 9.54
CA THR A 114 -9.36 12.04 9.68
C THR A 114 -10.84 12.07 9.38
N LYS A 115 -11.64 12.59 10.32
CA LYS A 115 -13.11 12.70 10.24
C LYS A 115 -13.61 13.47 9.00
N GLY A 116 -12.72 14.01 8.16
CA GLY A 116 -13.02 14.78 6.95
C GLY A 116 -13.58 13.97 5.76
N GLN A 117 -13.28 12.67 5.64
CA GLN A 117 -13.80 11.87 4.52
C GLN A 117 -15.31 11.58 4.64
N ALA A 118 -15.84 11.52 5.86
CA ALA A 118 -17.27 11.34 6.09
C ALA A 118 -18.09 12.58 5.68
N LYS A 119 -17.53 13.79 5.87
CA LYS A 119 -18.19 15.05 5.47
C LYS A 119 -18.26 15.19 3.95
N SER A 120 -17.21 14.82 3.23
CA SER A 120 -17.17 14.82 1.76
C SER A 120 -18.29 13.98 1.13
N LEU A 121 -18.54 12.77 1.66
CA LEU A 121 -19.62 11.90 1.17
C LEU A 121 -21.02 12.47 1.45
N GLN A 122 -21.21 13.16 2.57
CA GLN A 122 -22.49 13.80 2.92
C GLN A 122 -22.77 15.01 2.02
N SER A 123 -21.75 15.80 1.67
CA SER A 123 -21.89 16.92 0.73
C SER A 123 -22.27 16.47 -0.68
N LEU A 124 -21.70 15.34 -1.16
CA LEU A 124 -22.05 14.73 -2.45
C LEU A 124 -23.48 14.17 -2.48
N LYS A 125 -24.00 13.65 -1.37
CA LYS A 125 -25.40 13.22 -1.25
C LYS A 125 -26.37 14.40 -1.33
N LYS A 126 -26.05 15.56 -0.72
CA LYS A 126 -26.85 16.78 -0.84
C LYS A 126 -26.90 17.34 -2.26
N LEU A 127 -25.80 17.28 -3.01
CA LEU A 127 -25.79 17.72 -4.42
C LEU A 127 -26.67 16.86 -5.33
N LYS A 128 -26.71 15.53 -5.12
CA LYS A 128 -27.58 14.64 -5.90
C LYS A 128 -29.06 14.83 -5.59
N GLY A 129 -29.44 15.12 -4.35
CA GLY A 129 -30.83 15.38 -3.98
C GLY A 129 -31.44 16.62 -4.65
N ASN A 130 -30.61 17.62 -4.98
CA ASN A 130 -31.06 18.86 -5.63
C ASN A 130 -31.10 18.79 -7.16
N LEU A 131 -30.45 17.79 -7.78
CA LEU A 131 -30.39 17.67 -9.24
C LEU A 131 -31.60 16.93 -9.84
N PHE A 132 -32.41 16.24 -9.02
CA PHE A 132 -33.54 15.43 -9.46
C PHE A 132 -34.93 16.02 -9.13
N THR A 133 -35.01 17.28 -8.65
CA THR A 133 -36.29 17.89 -8.22
C THR A 133 -36.72 19.12 -9.04
N LYS A 134 -36.17 19.32 -10.24
CA LYS A 134 -36.70 20.33 -11.19
C LYS A 134 -36.88 19.77 -12.58
N LYS A 135 -37.98 19.05 -12.80
CA LYS A 135 -38.87 19.23 -13.96
C LYS A 135 -40.09 18.30 -13.87
N GLU A 136 -41.09 18.71 -13.08
CA GLU A 136 -42.49 18.55 -13.44
C GLU A 136 -43.26 19.75 -12.88
N SER A 137 -43.65 20.67 -13.76
CA SER A 137 -44.95 21.36 -13.69
C SER A 137 -45.06 22.40 -14.81
N LYS A 138 -46.09 22.16 -15.64
CA LYS A 138 -46.73 22.99 -16.67
C LYS A 138 -46.02 23.11 -18.01
#